data_AF-A0A6M1YIJ0-F1
#
_entry.id   AF-A0A6M1YIJ0-F1
#
_cell.length_a   1.000
_cell.length_b   1.000
_cell.length_c   1.000
_cell.angle_alpha   90.00
_cell.angle_beta   90.00
_cell.angle_gamma   90.00
#
_symmetry.space_group_name_H-M   'P 1'
#
loop_
_entity.id
_entity.type
_entity.pdbx_description
1 polymer ?
#
loop_
_entity_poly.entity_id
_entity_poly.type
_entity_poly.pdbx_seq_one_letter_code
_entity_poly.pdbx_strand_id
1 'polypeptide(L)'
;VKTFTNPFVTTLFMGAIFMAVISTADSILCSISSNLSYDFLSLKKITPNKQLKLSRLLTLCTGLISLAFGFFFNNVVAMLILSYEFSVCTLFIPIFAAIWMKNPSKLAAFLSIIAGALGFIIFRFFPPPIPKELLTISLSFLGFLVGQKITSKSVISKGVTNEE
;
A
#
# COMPACT_ATOMS: atom_id res chain seq x y z
N VAL A 1 -15.61 -20.81 -34.71
CA VAL A 1 -15.09 -19.42 -34.80
C VAL A 1 -16.18 -18.41 -35.17
N LYS A 2 -17.00 -18.63 -36.22
CA LYS A 2 -18.08 -17.70 -36.62
C LYS A 2 -19.14 -17.37 -35.53
N THR A 3 -19.35 -18.26 -34.55
CA THR A 3 -20.29 -18.06 -33.42
C THR A 3 -19.78 -17.05 -32.38
N PHE A 4 -18.46 -16.93 -32.18
CA PHE A 4 -17.85 -15.93 -31.28
C PHE A 4 -17.83 -14.51 -31.89
N THR A 5 -18.05 -14.39 -33.20
CA THR A 5 -18.09 -13.12 -33.95
C THR A 5 -19.51 -12.63 -34.23
N ASN A 6 -20.55 -13.22 -33.61
CA ASN A 6 -21.89 -12.63 -33.72
C ASN A 6 -21.85 -11.23 -33.08
N PRO A 7 -22.22 -10.15 -33.81
CA PRO A 7 -22.20 -8.79 -33.28
C PRO A 7 -22.86 -8.66 -31.91
N PHE A 8 -23.95 -9.40 -31.68
CA PHE A 8 -24.65 -9.43 -30.40
C PHE A 8 -23.75 -9.95 -29.25
N VAL A 9 -23.05 -11.06 -29.47
CA VAL A 9 -22.16 -11.67 -28.47
C VAL A 9 -20.95 -10.77 -28.22
N THR A 10 -20.38 -10.16 -29.26
CA THR A 10 -19.27 -9.21 -29.13
C THR A 10 -19.67 -7.98 -28.31
N THR A 11 -20.83 -7.38 -28.58
CA THR A 11 -21.33 -6.22 -27.81
C THR A 11 -21.61 -6.58 -26.36
N LEU A 12 -22.24 -7.73 -26.11
CA LEU A 12 -22.47 -8.23 -24.75
C LEU A 12 -21.15 -8.42 -24.00
N PHE A 13 -20.17 -9.07 -24.64
CA PHE A 13 -18.86 -9.35 -24.05
C PHE A 13 -18.06 -8.07 -23.77
N MET A 14 -18.06 -7.11 -24.69
CA MET A 14 -17.44 -5.80 -24.47
C MET A 14 -18.12 -5.07 -23.30
N GLY A 15 -19.45 -5.07 -23.25
CA GLY A 15 -20.21 -4.51 -22.12
C GLY A 15 -19.84 -5.16 -20.78
N ALA A 16 -19.70 -6.48 -20.74
CA ALA A 16 -19.28 -7.21 -19.55
C ALA A 16 -17.87 -6.83 -19.09
N ILE A 17 -16.92 -6.68 -20.03
CA ILE A 17 -15.55 -6.24 -19.71
C ILE A 17 -15.55 -4.81 -19.15
N PHE A 18 -16.27 -3.87 -19.79
CA PHE A 18 -16.36 -2.51 -19.28
C PHE A 18 -16.97 -2.46 -17.88
N MET A 19 -18.05 -3.21 -17.64
CA MET A 19 -18.68 -3.27 -16.32
C MET A 19 -17.75 -3.87 -15.26
N ALA A 20 -16.99 -4.92 -15.61
CA ALA A 20 -16.01 -5.51 -14.70
C ALA A 20 -14.90 -4.51 -14.33
N VAL A 21 -14.37 -3.76 -15.31
CA VAL A 21 -13.35 -2.73 -15.08
C VAL A 21 -13.91 -1.58 -14.24
N ILE A 22 -15.10 -1.07 -14.56
CA ILE A 22 -15.75 0.02 -13.82
C ILE A 22 -16.05 -0.41 -12.38
N SER A 23 -16.53 -1.64 -12.15
CA SER A 23 -16.79 -2.14 -10.79
C SER A 23 -15.53 -2.20 -9.92
N THR A 24 -14.39 -2.54 -10.52
CA THR A 24 -13.10 -2.55 -9.82
C THR A 24 -12.64 -1.12 -9.55
N ALA A 25 -12.72 -0.24 -10.54
CA ALA A 25 -12.35 1.17 -10.41
C ALA A 25 -13.17 1.90 -9.33
N ASP A 26 -14.48 1.66 -9.26
CA ASP A 26 -15.37 2.23 -8.25
C ASP A 26 -14.95 1.80 -6.83
N SER A 27 -14.70 0.50 -6.63
CA SER A 27 -14.25 -0.03 -5.34
C SER A 27 -12.89 0.54 -4.89
N ILE A 28 -11.95 0.74 -5.81
CA ILE A 28 -10.63 1.32 -5.50
C ILE A 28 -10.76 2.81 -5.16
N LEU A 29 -11.54 3.58 -5.93
CA LEU A 29 -11.77 5.00 -5.64
C LEU A 29 -12.47 5.21 -4.30
N CYS A 30 -13.45 4.35 -3.98
CA CYS A 30 -14.12 4.36 -2.69
C CYS A 30 -13.16 3.98 -1.55
N SER A 31 -12.31 2.96 -1.75
CA SER A 31 -11.33 2.52 -0.75
C SER A 31 -10.26 3.59 -0.48
N ILE A 32 -9.78 4.27 -1.52
CA ILE A 32 -8.81 5.37 -1.37
C ILE A 32 -9.46 6.52 -0.61
N SER A 33 -10.68 6.92 -0.97
CA SER A 33 -11.34 8.04 -0.31
C SER A 33 -11.71 7.73 1.14
N SER A 34 -12.11 6.50 1.47
CA SER A 34 -12.33 6.08 2.85
C SER A 34 -11.03 6.05 3.64
N ASN A 35 -9.97 5.42 3.14
CA ASN A 35 -8.68 5.35 3.87
C ASN A 35 -8.15 6.76 4.12
N LEU A 36 -8.14 7.61 3.10
CA LEU A 36 -7.67 8.99 3.23
C LEU A 36 -8.56 9.81 4.18
N SER A 37 -9.89 9.60 4.16
CA SER A 37 -10.80 10.28 5.08
C SER A 37 -10.68 9.80 6.53
N TYR A 38 -10.42 8.51 6.78
CA TYR A 38 -10.32 7.98 8.15
C TYR A 38 -8.90 8.16 8.72
N ASP A 39 -7.85 7.83 7.97
CA ASP A 39 -6.47 7.83 8.49
C ASP A 39 -5.97 9.25 8.77
N PHE A 40 -6.29 10.22 7.92
CA PHE A 40 -5.82 11.59 8.09
C PHE A 40 -6.74 12.46 8.96
N LEU A 41 -8.05 12.15 9.01
CA LEU A 41 -9.01 12.97 9.76
C LEU A 41 -9.53 12.33 11.05
N SER A 42 -9.21 11.07 11.38
CA SER A 42 -9.49 10.53 12.72
C SER A 42 -8.81 11.36 13.84
N LEU A 43 -7.81 12.19 13.51
CA LEU A 43 -7.17 13.13 14.42
C LEU A 43 -8.04 14.38 14.74
N LYS A 44 -9.08 14.64 13.95
CA LYS A 44 -10.01 15.77 14.12
C LYS A 44 -11.42 15.20 14.31
N LYS A 45 -12.05 15.44 15.47
CA LYS A 45 -13.45 15.06 15.75
C LYS A 45 -14.42 15.79 14.81
N ILE A 46 -14.60 15.28 13.60
CA ILE A 46 -15.46 15.85 12.57
C ILE A 46 -16.82 15.14 12.60
N THR A 47 -17.89 15.88 12.33
CA THR A 47 -19.23 15.31 12.24
C THR A 47 -19.37 14.39 11.01
N PRO A 48 -20.19 13.32 11.08
CA PRO A 48 -20.32 12.35 10.00
C PRO A 48 -20.72 12.99 8.66
N ASN A 49 -21.59 14.01 8.68
CA ASN A 49 -21.98 14.76 7.48
C ASN A 49 -20.81 15.48 6.79
N LYS A 50 -19.86 16.02 7.57
CA LYS A 50 -18.67 16.68 7.01
C LYS A 50 -17.68 15.64 6.47
N GLN A 51 -17.55 14.50 7.14
CA GLN A 51 -16.73 13.38 6.69
C GLN A 51 -17.21 12.81 5.35
N LEU A 52 -18.53 12.66 5.17
CA LEU A 52 -19.12 12.23 3.89
C LEU A 52 -18.87 13.24 2.76
N LYS A 53 -19.06 14.54 3.01
CA LYS A 53 -18.76 15.58 2.01
C LYS A 53 -17.30 15.56 1.59
N LEU A 54 -16.40 15.36 2.55
CA LEU A 54 -14.98 15.26 2.27
C LEU A 54 -14.63 13.99 1.50
N SER A 55 -15.18 12.83 1.88
CA SER A 55 -14.97 11.58 1.15
C SER A 55 -15.38 11.71 -0.32
N ARG A 56 -16.52 12.36 -0.61
CA ARG A 56 -16.95 12.67 -1.98
C ARG A 56 -15.96 13.58 -2.73
N LEU A 57 -15.43 14.60 -2.06
CA LEU A 57 -14.41 15.48 -2.64
C LEU A 57 -13.11 14.70 -2.93
N LEU A 58 -12.68 13.84 -2.01
CA LEU A 58 -11.51 12.99 -2.18
C LEU A 58 -11.70 12.01 -3.34
N THR A 59 -12.87 11.38 -3.48
CA THR A 59 -13.20 10.54 -4.64
C THR A 59 -13.08 11.32 -5.95
N LEU A 60 -13.62 12.54 -6.01
CA LEU A 60 -13.54 13.38 -7.21
C LEU A 60 -12.10 13.78 -7.53
N CYS A 61 -11.33 14.24 -6.54
CA CYS A 61 -9.93 14.61 -6.72
C CYS A 61 -9.06 13.42 -7.14
N THR A 62 -9.18 12.28 -6.46
CA THR A 62 -8.41 11.07 -6.78
C THR A 62 -8.78 10.49 -8.14
N GLY A 63 -10.06 10.55 -8.54
CA GLY A 63 -10.51 10.19 -9.88
C GLY A 63 -9.91 11.07 -10.97
N LEU A 64 -9.92 12.40 -10.79
CA LEU A 64 -9.28 13.34 -11.74
C LEU A 64 -7.77 13.13 -11.84
N ILE A 65 -7.10 12.92 -10.71
CA ILE A 65 -5.67 12.62 -10.67
C ILE A 65 -5.38 11.30 -11.40
N SER A 66 -6.14 10.24 -11.12
CA SER A 66 -5.99 8.94 -11.78
C SER A 66 -6.19 9.04 -13.29
N LEU A 67 -7.18 9.81 -13.75
CA LEU A 67 -7.43 10.06 -15.17
C LEU A 67 -6.24 10.78 -15.82
N ALA A 68 -5.69 11.80 -15.16
CA ALA A 68 -4.50 12.50 -15.63
C ALA A 68 -3.29 11.55 -15.76
N PHE A 69 -3.01 10.74 -14.72
CA PHE A 69 -1.94 9.74 -14.75
C PHE A 69 -2.12 8.70 -15.86
N GLY A 70 -3.36 8.34 -16.20
CA GLY A 70 -3.67 7.42 -17.30
C GLY A 70 -3.13 7.89 -18.66
N PHE A 71 -3.03 9.19 -18.90
CA PHE A 71 -2.48 9.73 -20.15
C PHE A 71 -0.94 9.71 -20.21
N PHE A 72 -0.25 9.59 -19.08
CA PHE A 72 1.21 9.59 -19.04
C PHE A 72 1.82 8.19 -19.17
N PHE A 73 1.07 7.13 -18.85
CA PHE A 73 1.59 5.77 -18.81
C PHE A 73 1.13 4.92 -20.00
N ASN A 74 2.09 4.48 -20.82
CA ASN A 74 1.82 3.62 -21.97
C ASN A 74 1.70 2.12 -21.62
N ASN A 75 2.29 1.69 -20.49
CA ASN A 75 2.31 0.28 -20.10
C ASN A 75 1.73 0.08 -18.70
N VAL A 76 0.46 -0.32 -18.65
CA VAL A 76 -0.27 -0.56 -17.40
C VAL A 76 0.31 -1.72 -16.60
N VAL A 77 0.79 -2.77 -17.27
CA VAL A 77 1.32 -3.97 -16.60
C VAL A 77 2.60 -3.65 -15.83
N ALA A 78 3.50 -2.87 -16.43
CA ALA A 78 4.74 -2.43 -15.77
C ALA A 78 4.44 -1.58 -14.52
N MET A 79 3.44 -0.69 -14.59
CA MET A 79 3.03 0.15 -13.45
C MET A 79 2.35 -0.67 -12.34
N LEU A 80 1.59 -1.70 -12.70
CA LEU A 80 1.01 -2.63 -11.72
C LEU A 80 2.11 -3.40 -10.98
N ILE A 81 3.05 -4.00 -11.70
CA ILE A 81 4.18 -4.72 -11.10
C ILE A 81 4.97 -3.78 -10.18
N LEU A 82 5.22 -2.55 -10.63
CA LEU A 82 5.89 -1.53 -9.83
C LEU A 82 5.19 -1.23 -8.50
N SER A 83 3.86 -1.06 -8.55
CA SER A 83 3.04 -0.80 -7.37
C SER A 83 3.09 -1.96 -6.38
N TYR A 84 2.92 -3.19 -6.87
CA TYR A 84 2.99 -4.38 -6.03
C TYR A 84 4.39 -4.61 -5.43
N GLU A 85 5.45 -4.38 -6.22
CA GLU A 85 6.83 -4.47 -5.75
C GLU A 85 7.06 -3.52 -4.58
N PHE A 86 6.62 -2.27 -4.68
CA PHE A 86 6.75 -1.28 -3.61
C PHE A 86 5.99 -1.70 -2.35
N SER A 87 4.72 -2.11 -2.48
CA SER A 87 3.91 -2.54 -1.33
C SER A 87 4.50 -3.76 -0.63
N VAL A 88 4.98 -4.76 -1.38
CA VAL A 88 5.59 -5.96 -0.80
C VAL A 88 6.90 -5.60 -0.09
N CYS A 89 7.78 -4.83 -0.74
CA CYS A 89 9.08 -4.45 -0.17
C CYS A 89 8.97 -3.66 1.15
N THR A 90 7.95 -2.81 1.27
CA THR A 90 7.79 -1.91 2.41
C THR A 90 6.96 -2.50 3.54
N LEU A 91 5.88 -3.22 3.23
CA LEU A 91 4.87 -3.61 4.21
C LEU A 91 4.87 -5.10 4.57
N PHE A 92 5.47 -5.98 3.77
CA PHE A 92 5.41 -7.42 4.01
C PHE A 92 5.92 -7.81 5.40
N ILE A 93 7.14 -7.40 5.75
CA ILE A 93 7.77 -7.70 7.05
C ILE A 93 6.97 -7.15 8.25
N PRO A 94 6.63 -5.84 8.32
CA PRO A 94 5.96 -5.30 9.49
C PRO A 94 4.54 -5.86 9.65
N ILE A 95 3.82 -6.14 8.56
CA ILE A 95 2.49 -6.78 8.63
C ILE A 95 2.61 -8.24 9.09
N PHE A 96 3.56 -8.98 8.54
CA PHE A 96 3.84 -10.35 8.98
C PHE A 96 4.16 -10.38 10.48
N ALA A 97 5.06 -9.52 10.94
CA ALA A 97 5.37 -9.40 12.35
C ALA A 97 4.15 -9.00 13.20
N ALA A 98 3.29 -8.11 12.72
CA ALA A 98 2.09 -7.69 13.43
C ALA A 98 1.09 -8.82 13.67
N ILE A 99 0.98 -9.78 12.73
CA ILE A 99 0.03 -10.89 12.82
C ILE A 99 0.60 -12.04 13.66
N TRP A 100 1.88 -12.39 13.48
CA TRP A 100 2.47 -13.60 14.07
C TRP A 100 3.28 -13.37 15.36
N MET A 101 3.75 -12.15 15.65
CA MET A 101 4.48 -11.88 16.89
C MET A 101 3.54 -11.39 18.00
N LYS A 102 3.81 -11.83 19.23
CA LYS A 102 3.02 -11.44 20.41
C LYS A 102 3.18 -9.97 20.81
N ASN A 103 4.39 -9.41 20.67
CA ASN A 103 4.73 -8.04 21.06
C ASN A 103 5.63 -7.34 20.03
N PRO A 104 5.12 -7.07 18.81
CA PRO A 104 5.86 -6.34 17.80
C PRO A 104 6.00 -4.86 18.20
N SER A 105 7.21 -4.31 18.13
CA SER A 105 7.43 -2.89 18.43
C SER A 105 6.93 -1.99 17.31
N LYS A 106 6.27 -0.88 17.68
CA LYS A 106 5.91 0.21 16.74
C LYS A 106 7.15 0.81 16.06
N LEU A 107 8.25 0.95 16.80
CA LEU A 107 9.51 1.47 16.26
C LEU A 107 10.17 0.47 15.29
N ALA A 108 10.07 -0.84 15.57
CA ALA A 108 10.49 -1.89 14.63
C ALA A 108 9.73 -1.83 13.31
N ALA A 109 8.39 -1.73 13.37
CA ALA A 109 7.57 -1.59 12.18
C ALA A 109 7.93 -0.35 11.35
N PHE A 110 8.12 0.80 12.01
CA PHE A 110 8.49 2.04 11.34
C PHE A 110 9.87 1.97 10.66
N LEU A 111 10.89 1.45 11.35
CA LEU A 111 12.23 1.27 10.78
C LEU A 111 12.21 0.29 9.61
N SER A 112 11.41 -0.77 9.69
CA SER A 112 11.21 -1.73 8.60
C SER A 112 10.65 -1.05 7.35
N ILE A 113 9.61 -0.24 7.50
CA ILE A 113 8.98 0.49 6.38
C ILE A 113 9.99 1.44 5.71
N ILE A 114 10.73 2.22 6.51
CA ILE A 114 11.75 3.14 5.97
C ILE A 114 12.87 2.38 5.26
N ALA A 115 13.39 1.32 5.89
CA ALA A 115 14.47 0.52 5.31
C ALA A 115 14.02 -0.15 4.00
N GLY A 116 12.80 -0.69 3.93
CA GLY A 116 12.21 -1.24 2.71
C GLY A 116 12.02 -0.17 1.62
N ALA A 117 11.54 1.02 1.98
CA ALA A 117 11.33 2.12 1.03
C ALA A 117 12.66 2.63 0.45
N LEU A 118 13.67 2.78 1.30
CA LEU A 118 15.02 3.17 0.87
C LEU A 118 15.66 2.09 0.00
N GLY A 119 15.56 0.81 0.38
CA GLY A 119 16.07 -0.30 -0.43
C GLY A 119 15.44 -0.35 -1.82
N PHE A 120 14.12 -0.17 -1.89
CA PHE A 120 13.39 -0.13 -3.16
C PHE A 120 13.89 0.96 -4.09
N ILE A 121 14.19 2.15 -3.55
CA ILE A 121 14.73 3.28 -4.33
C ILE A 121 16.19 3.01 -4.69
N ILE A 122 17.04 2.67 -3.73
CA ILE A 122 18.49 2.50 -3.93
C ILE A 122 18.79 1.40 -4.94
N PHE A 123 18.19 0.22 -4.81
CA PHE A 123 18.46 -0.91 -5.71
C PHE A 123 17.82 -0.75 -7.09
N ARG A 124 16.94 0.26 -7.26
CA ARG A 124 16.50 0.68 -8.58
C ARG A 124 17.58 1.45 -9.32
N PHE A 125 18.29 2.34 -8.62
CA PHE A 125 19.35 3.16 -9.20
C PHE A 125 20.67 2.42 -9.30
N PHE A 126 20.96 1.53 -8.34
CA PHE A 126 22.15 0.69 -8.28
C PHE A 126 21.73 -0.78 -8.34
N PRO A 127 21.47 -1.33 -9.54
CA PRO A 127 20.96 -2.69 -9.68
C PRO A 127 22.03 -3.70 -9.23
N PRO A 128 21.75 -4.50 -8.18
CA PRO A 128 22.66 -5.56 -7.76
C PRO A 128 22.59 -6.76 -8.72
N PRO A 129 23.59 -7.67 -8.70
CA PRO A 129 23.57 -8.89 -9.51
C PRO A 129 22.52 -9.92 -9.07
N ILE A 130 21.89 -9.71 -7.90
CA ILE A 130 20.81 -10.52 -7.33
C ILE A 130 19.46 -9.82 -7.48
N PRO A 131 18.33 -10.55 -7.40
CA PRO A 131 16.99 -9.92 -7.44
C PRO A 131 16.85 -8.84 -6.36
N LYS A 132 16.58 -7.60 -6.81
CA LYS A 132 16.46 -6.40 -5.96
C LYS A 132 15.36 -6.53 -4.92
N GLU A 133 14.31 -7.28 -5.21
CA GLU A 133 13.16 -7.52 -4.33
C GLU A 133 13.61 -8.27 -3.08
N LEU A 134 14.43 -9.31 -3.26
CA LEU A 134 14.95 -10.12 -2.15
C LEU A 134 15.87 -9.30 -1.25
N LEU A 135 16.73 -8.47 -1.84
CA LEU A 135 17.64 -7.61 -1.10
C LEU A 135 16.87 -6.51 -0.34
N THR A 136 15.84 -5.95 -0.95
CA THR A 136 14.97 -4.94 -0.32
C THR A 136 14.20 -5.51 0.86
N ILE A 137 13.60 -6.70 0.70
CA ILE A 137 12.89 -7.38 1.79
C ILE A 137 13.86 -7.73 2.93
N SER A 138 15.08 -8.17 2.60
CA SER A 138 16.13 -8.42 3.58
C SER A 138 16.50 -7.15 4.36
N LEU A 139 16.59 -6.00 3.68
CA LEU A 139 16.86 -4.71 4.31
C LEU A 139 15.71 -4.27 5.22
N SER A 140 14.45 -4.45 4.78
CA SER A 140 13.25 -4.22 5.61
C SER A 140 13.28 -5.09 6.88
N PHE A 141 13.62 -6.38 6.74
CA PHE A 141 13.77 -7.30 7.87
C PHE A 141 14.87 -6.89 8.85
N LEU A 142 16.02 -6.45 8.36
CA LEU A 142 17.08 -5.89 9.20
C LEU A 142 16.61 -4.64 9.96
N GLY A 143 15.90 -3.74 9.28
CA GLY A 143 15.28 -2.56 9.91
C GLY A 143 14.34 -2.95 11.06
N PHE A 144 13.51 -3.97 10.85
CA PHE A 144 12.63 -4.52 11.88
C PHE A 144 13.41 -5.07 13.07
N LEU A 145 14.43 -5.92 12.84
CA LEU A 145 15.24 -6.51 13.92
C LEU A 145 15.97 -5.45 14.76
N VAL A 146 16.53 -4.43 14.10
CA VAL A 146 17.20 -3.31 14.79
C VAL A 146 16.19 -2.59 15.69
N GLY A 147 15.03 -2.22 15.16
CA GLY A 147 14.01 -1.53 15.96
C GLY A 147 13.43 -2.39 17.09
N GLN A 148 13.34 -3.71 16.89
CA GLN A 148 12.87 -4.63 17.93
C GLN A 148 13.89 -4.74 19.07
N LYS A 149 15.20 -4.82 18.77
CA LYS A 149 16.27 -4.82 19.78
C LYS A 149 16.31 -3.51 20.58
N ILE A 150 16.20 -2.37 19.91
CA ILE A 150 16.18 -1.04 20.55
C ILE A 150 15.01 -0.94 21.54
N THR A 151 13.83 -1.42 21.12
CA THR A 151 12.62 -1.35 21.96
C THR A 151 12.66 -2.34 23.12
N SER A 152 13.15 -3.56 22.90
CA SER A 152 13.29 -4.54 23.99
C SER A 152 14.19 -4.03 25.11
N LYS A 153 15.26 -3.29 24.77
CA LYS A 153 16.17 -2.69 25.75
C LYS A 153 15.52 -1.54 26.53
N SER A 154 14.65 -0.74 25.90
CA SER A 154 13.98 0.39 26.56
C SER A 154 12.82 -0.04 27.47
N VAL A 155 12.14 -1.15 27.15
CA VAL A 155 11.08 -1.73 28.01
C VAL A 155 11.68 -2.31 29.29
N ILE A 156 12.83 -3.01 29.20
CA ILE A 156 13.52 -3.57 30.38
C ILE A 156 14.02 -2.45 31.31
N SER A 157 14.58 -1.38 30.75
CA SER A 157 15.06 -0.22 31.54
C SER A 157 13.95 0.51 32.31
N LYS A 158 12.72 0.57 31.76
CA LYS A 158 11.58 1.20 32.46
C LYS A 158 10.93 0.29 33.51
N GLY A 159 11.09 -1.03 33.41
CA GLY A 159 10.62 -1.96 34.45
C GLY A 159 11.41 -1.79 35.75
N VAL A 160 12.73 -1.64 35.65
CA VAL A 160 13.64 -1.51 36.81
C VAL A 160 13.42 -0.20 37.58
N THR A 161 13.09 0.91 36.91
CA THR A 161 12.87 2.21 37.58
C THR A 161 11.52 2.36 38.27
N ASN A 162 10.60 1.40 38.13
CA ASN A 162 9.30 1.42 38.81
C ASN A 162 9.24 0.44 40.00
N GLU A 163 10.35 -0.26 40.29
CA GLU A 163 10.51 -1.14 41.45
C GLU A 163 11.43 -0.53 42.54
N GLU A 164 11.90 0.72 42.36
CA GLU A 164 12.58 1.54 43.39
C GLU A 164 11.65 2.65 43.90
#